data_AF-A0A7W0NI17-F1
#
_entry.id   AF-A0A7W0NI17-F1
#
_cell.length_a   1.000
_cell.length_b   1.000
_cell.length_c   1.000
_cell.angle_alpha   90.00
_cell.angle_beta   90.00
_cell.angle_gamma   90.00
#
_symmetry.space_group_name_H-M   'P 1'
#
loop_
_entity.id
_entity.type
_entity.pdbx_description
1 polymer ?
#
loop_
_entity_poly.entity_id
_entity_poly.type
_entity_poly.pdbx_seq_one_letter_code
_entity_poly.pdbx_strand_id
1 'polypeptide(L)'
;MKATLAPLGQRDFRYLFSGRLTSLLGSAIAPIALAFAVLDLTGSPTSLGLVLAARAIPQVLFMLVGGVIADRWPRQLVMVGANLVSGAAQGAVALLLLLDVAEVWHLVALEVVAGGSSAFFFPASSGIVPQTVPPRMLQEANALLRLSMSSTTIFGAALGGILVAAIGSGWALAFDALTYVAAAFLLGRIAIPRSARIAGSNMLAELRDGWREFASRRWLWTIVVAFGFMNAAHSGASGVLGPTIARAELGGAAAWGVILAAQAAGFVLGGLLMLALRPRRILLVACSAMLLLLPGMLLLAVGAPVAVIAAGYLLAGVGIEIFGVFWDMSLQQNIPQEKLSRVYSYDALGSFVLIPLGLVVVGPVAAAIGPHETLWAAAAVIGLGTLSMLAVRDVRTLERKAVEPDSQL
;
A
#
# COMPACT_ATOMS: atom_id res chain seq x y z
N MET A 1 -29.27 1.42 -1.80
CA MET A 1 -28.61 2.73 -1.59
C MET A 1 -28.83 3.32 -0.19
N LYS A 2 -30.07 3.53 0.31
CA LYS A 2 -30.29 4.13 1.66
C LYS A 2 -29.64 3.34 2.81
N ALA A 3 -29.65 2.01 2.78
CA ALA A 3 -28.99 1.19 3.79
C ALA A 3 -27.45 1.30 3.74
N THR A 4 -26.88 1.34 2.53
CA THR A 4 -25.42 1.42 2.30
C THR A 4 -24.79 2.71 2.84
N LEU A 5 -25.52 3.81 2.84
CA LEU A 5 -25.06 5.11 3.35
C LEU A 5 -25.42 5.36 4.82
N ALA A 6 -26.14 4.44 5.47
CA ALA A 6 -26.57 4.59 6.86
C ALA A 6 -25.43 4.90 7.86
N PRO A 7 -24.20 4.34 7.71
CA PRO A 7 -23.08 4.70 8.57
C PRO A 7 -22.77 6.20 8.62
N LEU A 8 -22.94 6.94 7.51
CA LEU A 8 -22.67 8.39 7.43
C LEU A 8 -23.64 9.23 8.27
N GLY A 9 -24.76 8.64 8.70
CA GLY A 9 -25.66 9.23 9.68
C GLY A 9 -25.06 9.28 11.09
N GLN A 10 -24.13 8.38 11.42
CA GLN A 10 -23.43 8.38 12.71
C GLN A 10 -22.37 9.48 12.73
N ARG A 11 -22.45 10.39 13.70
CA ARG A 11 -21.60 11.59 13.79
C ARG A 11 -20.10 11.23 13.78
N ASP A 12 -19.69 10.30 14.64
CA ASP A 12 -18.28 9.91 14.77
C ASP A 12 -17.76 9.16 13.54
N PHE A 13 -18.59 8.30 12.94
CA PHE A 13 -18.23 7.64 11.70
C PHE A 13 -18.08 8.64 10.55
N ARG A 14 -18.94 9.67 10.48
CA ARG A 14 -18.81 10.72 9.47
C ARG A 14 -17.50 11.49 9.60
N TYR A 15 -17.08 11.84 10.82
CA TYR A 15 -15.77 12.46 11.03
C TYR A 15 -14.61 11.53 10.70
N LEU A 16 -14.70 10.25 11.07
CA LEU A 16 -13.71 9.23 10.71
C LEU A 16 -13.59 9.09 9.19
N PHE A 17 -14.72 8.93 8.52
CA PHE A 17 -14.81 8.75 7.07
C PHE A 17 -14.25 9.97 6.33
N SER A 18 -14.72 11.18 6.68
CA SER A 18 -14.23 12.41 6.06
C SER A 18 -12.75 12.64 6.35
N GLY A 19 -12.30 12.46 7.59
CA GLY A 19 -10.88 12.63 7.96
C GLY A 19 -9.97 11.66 7.20
N ARG A 20 -10.36 10.38 7.11
CA ARG A 20 -9.62 9.39 6.33
C ARG A 20 -9.61 9.71 4.85
N LEU A 21 -10.76 10.04 4.26
CA LEU A 21 -10.87 10.38 2.85
C LEU A 21 -9.98 11.58 2.50
N THR A 22 -10.00 12.63 3.32
CA THR A 22 -9.16 13.82 3.15
C THR A 22 -7.68 13.48 3.19
N SER A 23 -7.21 12.77 4.24
CA SER A 23 -5.79 12.40 4.34
C SER A 23 -5.34 11.43 3.23
N LEU A 24 -6.20 10.48 2.83
CA LEU A 24 -5.90 9.57 1.74
C LEU A 24 -5.74 10.31 0.41
N LEU A 25 -6.54 11.36 0.16
CA LEU A 25 -6.47 12.12 -1.09
C LEU A 25 -5.12 12.81 -1.26
N GLY A 26 -4.63 13.49 -0.22
CA GLY A 26 -3.28 14.06 -0.23
C GLY A 26 -2.20 12.98 -0.34
N SER A 27 -2.33 11.91 0.43
CA SER A 27 -1.36 10.82 0.45
C SER A 27 -1.24 10.07 -0.88
N ALA A 28 -2.27 10.10 -1.72
CA ALA A 28 -2.24 9.53 -3.06
C ALA A 28 -1.50 10.42 -4.09
N ILE A 29 -1.40 11.73 -3.82
CA ILE A 29 -0.66 12.70 -4.64
C ILE A 29 0.83 12.69 -4.28
N ALA A 30 1.14 12.58 -2.99
CA ALA A 30 2.49 12.78 -2.47
C ALA A 30 3.58 11.89 -3.08
N PRO A 31 3.38 10.59 -3.39
CA PRO A 31 4.43 9.77 -3.98
C PRO A 31 4.88 10.28 -5.36
N ILE A 32 3.95 10.78 -6.19
CA ILE A 32 4.29 11.36 -7.49
C ILE A 32 5.02 12.68 -7.28
N ALA A 33 4.49 13.56 -6.42
CA ALA A 33 5.10 14.86 -6.16
C ALA A 33 6.50 14.73 -5.57
N LEU A 34 6.69 13.86 -4.58
CA LEU A 34 8.00 13.59 -3.98
C LEU A 34 8.97 12.98 -4.99
N ALA A 35 8.50 12.05 -5.84
CA ALA A 35 9.35 11.46 -6.85
C ALA A 35 9.90 12.48 -7.85
N PHE A 36 9.01 13.33 -8.39
CA PHE A 36 9.41 14.38 -9.32
C PHE A 36 10.19 15.50 -8.63
N ALA A 37 9.88 15.86 -7.37
CA ALA A 37 10.69 16.81 -6.60
C ALA A 37 12.16 16.37 -6.47
N VAL A 38 12.40 15.10 -6.10
CA VAL A 38 13.77 14.59 -5.94
C VAL A 38 14.48 14.51 -7.29
N LEU A 39 13.79 14.07 -8.35
CA LEU A 39 14.34 14.03 -9.69
C LEU A 39 14.65 15.43 -10.23
N ASP A 40 13.79 16.42 -9.98
CA ASP A 40 14.03 17.80 -10.37
C ASP A 40 15.21 18.42 -9.62
N LEU A 41 15.36 18.09 -8.34
CA LEU A 41 16.48 18.53 -7.53
C LEU A 41 17.83 17.90 -7.93
N THR A 42 17.84 16.63 -8.34
CA THR A 42 19.11 15.85 -8.44
C THR A 42 19.37 15.17 -9.77
N GLY A 43 18.32 14.91 -10.56
CA GLY A 43 18.38 14.02 -11.72
C GLY A 43 18.72 12.56 -11.41
N SER A 44 18.80 12.17 -10.14
CA SER A 44 19.38 10.90 -9.72
C SER A 44 18.33 9.89 -9.23
N PRO A 45 18.18 8.73 -9.90
CA PRO A 45 17.35 7.62 -9.42
C PRO A 45 17.82 7.10 -8.05
N THR A 46 19.13 7.17 -7.75
CA THR A 46 19.68 6.78 -6.46
C THR A 46 19.17 7.68 -5.34
N SER A 47 19.17 9.00 -5.54
CA SER A 47 18.61 9.95 -4.56
C SER A 47 17.12 9.70 -4.32
N LEU A 48 16.37 9.44 -5.39
CA LEU A 48 14.94 9.09 -5.29
C LEU A 48 14.73 7.80 -4.48
N GLY A 49 15.47 6.75 -4.80
CA GLY A 49 15.44 5.48 -4.09
C GLY A 49 15.73 5.63 -2.59
N LEU A 50 16.74 6.44 -2.24
CA LEU A 50 17.09 6.75 -0.86
C LEU A 50 15.96 7.48 -0.11
N VAL A 51 15.35 8.50 -0.71
CA VAL A 51 14.24 9.25 -0.10
C VAL A 51 13.01 8.36 0.12
N LEU A 52 12.62 7.55 -0.86
CA LEU A 52 11.50 6.62 -0.72
C LEU A 52 11.79 5.53 0.32
N ALA A 53 13.02 5.02 0.36
CA ALA A 53 13.44 4.07 1.39
C ALA A 53 13.43 4.70 2.79
N ALA A 54 13.83 5.97 2.92
CA ALA A 54 13.83 6.71 4.17
C ALA A 54 12.42 6.77 4.79
N ARG A 55 11.37 6.82 3.97
CA ARG A 55 9.98 6.65 4.41
C ARG A 55 9.62 5.21 4.75
N ALA A 56 9.97 4.27 3.87
CA ALA A 56 9.55 2.88 3.97
C ALA A 56 10.17 2.13 5.16
N ILE A 57 11.45 2.39 5.48
CA ILE A 57 12.17 1.75 6.60
C ILE A 57 11.42 1.95 7.94
N PRO A 58 11.23 3.19 8.43
CA PRO A 58 10.55 3.41 9.71
C PRO A 58 9.09 2.99 9.63
N GLN A 59 8.44 3.10 8.47
CA GLN A 59 7.07 2.62 8.30
C GLN A 59 6.97 1.12 8.60
N VAL A 60 7.84 0.30 8.00
CA VAL A 60 7.86 -1.16 8.21
C VAL A 60 8.30 -1.51 9.63
N LEU A 61 9.37 -0.89 10.13
CA LEU A 61 9.93 -1.18 11.46
C LEU A 61 8.94 -0.84 12.58
N PHE A 62 8.25 0.29 12.49
CA PHE A 62 7.32 0.73 13.52
C PHE A 62 5.89 0.22 13.32
N MET A 63 5.54 -0.39 12.18
CA MET A 63 4.19 -0.94 11.96
C MET A 63 3.81 -1.96 13.05
N LEU A 64 4.75 -2.82 13.46
CA LEU A 64 4.53 -3.80 14.53
C LEU A 64 4.34 -3.12 15.90
N VAL A 65 5.10 -2.06 16.16
CA VAL A 65 5.00 -1.27 17.41
C VAL A 65 3.70 -0.46 17.44
N GLY A 66 3.21 -0.03 16.27
CA GLY A 66 2.04 0.82 16.13
C GLY A 66 0.77 0.19 16.68
N GLY A 67 0.60 -1.13 16.54
CA GLY A 67 -0.51 -1.87 17.16
C GLY A 67 -0.49 -1.77 18.69
N VAL A 68 0.68 -1.95 19.31
CA VAL A 68 0.84 -1.88 20.77
C VAL A 68 0.54 -0.49 21.31
N ILE A 69 0.97 0.56 20.60
CA ILE A 69 0.69 1.95 21.00
C ILE A 69 -0.80 2.27 20.83
N ALA A 70 -1.42 1.82 19.74
CA ALA A 70 -2.85 2.02 19.47
C ALA A 70 -3.77 1.34 20.50
N ASP A 71 -3.25 0.37 21.26
CA ASP A 71 -3.98 -0.28 22.37
C ASP A 71 -3.72 0.40 23.73
N ARG A 72 -2.63 1.15 23.87
CA ARG A 72 -2.29 1.88 25.11
C ARG A 72 -2.86 3.29 25.16
N TRP A 73 -3.03 3.92 24.01
CA TRP A 73 -3.52 5.30 23.88
C TRP A 73 -4.88 5.33 23.19
N PRO A 74 -5.71 6.36 23.41
CA PRO A 74 -6.93 6.55 22.64
C PRO A 74 -6.60 6.60 21.14
N ARG A 75 -7.15 5.65 20.36
CA ARG A 75 -6.86 5.49 18.92
C ARG A 75 -7.04 6.79 18.14
N GLN A 76 -8.04 7.57 18.51
CA GLN A 76 -8.27 8.90 17.96
C GLN A 76 -7.05 9.83 18.11
N LEU A 77 -6.47 9.92 19.31
CA LEU A 77 -5.31 10.80 19.57
C LEU A 77 -4.08 10.32 18.82
N VAL A 78 -3.89 9.00 18.70
CA VAL A 78 -2.82 8.41 17.88
C VAL A 78 -2.98 8.83 16.42
N MET A 79 -4.20 8.74 15.87
CA MET A 79 -4.47 9.16 14.50
C MET A 79 -4.26 10.67 14.28
N VAL A 80 -4.73 11.51 15.21
CA VAL A 80 -4.54 12.97 15.16
C VAL A 80 -3.05 13.32 15.20
N GLY A 81 -2.31 12.76 16.16
CA GLY A 81 -0.87 12.98 16.29
C GLY A 81 -0.12 12.54 15.03
N ALA A 82 -0.46 11.37 14.48
CA ALA A 82 0.15 10.90 13.24
C ALA A 82 -0.12 11.85 12.06
N ASN A 83 -1.35 12.35 11.92
CA ASN A 83 -1.66 13.32 10.86
C ASN A 83 -0.91 14.65 11.06
N LEU A 84 -0.83 15.17 12.27
CA LEU A 84 -0.11 16.42 12.53
C LEU A 84 1.40 16.30 12.27
N VAL A 85 2.02 15.19 12.70
CA VAL A 85 3.45 14.95 12.44
C VAL A 85 3.71 14.76 10.95
N SER A 86 2.89 13.96 10.25
CA SER A 86 3.02 13.78 8.81
C SER A 86 2.77 15.08 8.03
N GLY A 87 1.76 15.87 8.43
CA GLY A 87 1.45 17.16 7.84
C GLY A 87 2.56 18.19 8.07
N ALA A 88 3.18 18.22 9.25
CA ALA A 88 4.33 19.08 9.53
C ALA A 88 5.56 18.67 8.70
N ALA A 89 5.84 17.37 8.61
CA ALA A 89 6.95 16.85 7.80
C ALA A 89 6.76 17.18 6.31
N GLN A 90 5.57 16.90 5.75
CA GLN A 90 5.26 17.23 4.35
C GLN A 90 5.19 18.74 4.10
N GLY A 91 4.68 19.52 5.05
CA GLY A 91 4.67 20.97 4.98
C GLY A 91 6.08 21.55 4.97
N ALA A 92 7.00 20.99 5.75
CA ALA A 92 8.40 21.36 5.73
C ALA A 92 9.08 21.00 4.40
N VAL A 93 8.81 19.80 3.84
CA VAL A 93 9.28 19.43 2.50
C VAL A 93 8.78 20.44 1.45
N ALA A 94 7.48 20.72 1.47
CA ALA A 94 6.87 21.65 0.54
C ALA A 94 7.49 23.06 0.65
N LEU A 95 7.68 23.56 1.87
CA LEU A 95 8.29 24.87 2.11
C LEU A 95 9.73 24.93 1.58
N LEU A 96 10.54 23.92 1.86
CA LEU A 96 11.92 23.84 1.38
C LEU A 96 11.99 23.85 -0.15
N LEU A 97 11.10 23.12 -0.83
CA LEU A 97 11.00 23.09 -2.29
C LEU A 97 10.53 24.43 -2.86
N LEU A 98 9.53 25.07 -2.24
CA LEU A 98 8.99 26.35 -2.71
C LEU A 98 9.96 27.52 -2.49
N LEU A 99 10.84 27.42 -1.49
CA LEU A 99 11.90 28.38 -1.22
C LEU A 99 13.18 28.09 -2.01
N ASP A 100 13.23 27.01 -2.79
CA ASP A 100 14.38 26.58 -3.59
C ASP A 100 15.67 26.36 -2.76
N VAL A 101 15.49 25.91 -1.50
CA VAL A 101 16.58 25.58 -0.57
C VAL A 101 16.56 24.10 -0.16
N ALA A 102 15.79 23.28 -0.87
CA ALA A 102 15.68 21.86 -0.61
C ALA A 102 17.00 21.13 -0.94
N GLU A 103 17.38 20.20 -0.08
CA GLU A 103 18.51 19.29 -0.32
C GLU A 103 18.03 17.86 -0.05
N VAL A 104 18.69 16.86 -0.64
CA VAL A 104 18.28 15.45 -0.52
C VAL A 104 18.21 15.00 0.93
N TRP A 105 19.17 15.41 1.76
CA TRP A 105 19.19 15.00 3.17
C TRP A 105 18.01 15.59 3.97
N HIS A 106 17.54 16.79 3.61
CA HIS A 106 16.31 17.35 4.20
C HIS A 106 15.12 16.43 3.90
N LEU A 107 14.97 16.00 2.65
CA LEU A 107 13.89 15.11 2.22
C LEU A 107 13.99 13.74 2.90
N VAL A 108 15.19 13.17 2.98
CA VAL A 108 15.45 11.91 3.70
C VAL A 108 15.03 12.03 5.16
N ALA A 109 15.48 13.07 5.88
CA ALA A 109 15.18 13.25 7.29
C ALA A 109 13.67 13.44 7.55
N LEU A 110 13.00 14.23 6.72
CA LEU A 110 11.56 14.50 6.84
C LEU A 110 10.73 13.27 6.46
N GLU A 111 11.13 12.49 5.46
CA GLU A 111 10.47 11.23 5.11
C GLU A 111 10.66 10.14 6.17
N VAL A 112 11.78 10.13 6.91
CA VAL A 112 11.92 9.26 8.10
C VAL A 112 10.85 9.58 9.14
N VAL A 113 10.62 10.87 9.40
CA VAL A 113 9.60 11.34 10.35
C VAL A 113 8.20 10.99 9.85
N ALA A 114 7.91 11.26 8.58
CA ALA A 114 6.60 10.97 7.96
C ALA A 114 6.31 9.46 7.93
N GLY A 115 7.28 8.65 7.53
CA GLY A 115 7.19 7.19 7.49
C GLY A 115 6.94 6.60 8.88
N GLY A 116 7.71 7.04 9.89
CA GLY A 116 7.52 6.61 11.26
C GLY A 116 6.16 6.99 11.82
N SER A 117 5.70 8.21 11.57
CA SER A 117 4.36 8.68 11.94
C SER A 117 3.24 7.83 11.31
N SER A 118 3.36 7.55 10.00
CA SER A 118 2.35 6.80 9.25
C SER A 118 2.13 5.38 9.77
N ALA A 119 3.16 4.75 10.34
CA ALA A 119 3.12 3.40 10.92
C ALA A 119 2.08 3.26 12.05
N PHE A 120 1.82 4.35 12.79
CA PHE A 120 0.86 4.38 13.89
C PHE A 120 -0.58 4.59 13.41
N PHE A 121 -0.78 5.19 12.24
CA PHE A 121 -2.10 5.57 11.75
C PHE A 121 -2.95 4.36 11.38
N PHE A 122 -2.41 3.41 10.61
CA PHE A 122 -3.16 2.27 10.10
C PHE A 122 -3.77 1.37 11.20
N PRO A 123 -3.01 0.88 12.20
CA PRO A 123 -3.59 0.06 13.27
C PRO A 123 -4.65 0.81 14.08
N ALA A 124 -4.41 2.09 14.40
CA ALA A 124 -5.38 2.91 15.11
C ALA A 124 -6.67 3.13 14.29
N SER A 125 -6.53 3.39 12.99
CA SER A 125 -7.62 3.65 12.05
C SER A 125 -8.52 2.44 11.80
N SER A 126 -7.95 1.23 11.76
CA SER A 126 -8.74 0.01 11.67
C SER A 126 -9.48 -0.29 12.99
N GLY A 127 -8.81 -0.08 14.12
CA GLY A 127 -9.39 -0.35 15.44
C GLY A 127 -10.48 0.63 15.88
N ILE A 128 -10.53 1.85 15.35
CA ILE A 128 -11.53 2.85 15.74
C ILE A 128 -12.88 2.64 15.06
N VAL A 129 -12.95 1.97 13.90
CA VAL A 129 -14.19 1.77 13.12
C VAL A 129 -15.31 1.15 13.97
N PRO A 130 -15.10 0.05 14.71
CA PRO A 130 -16.18 -0.58 15.48
C PRO A 130 -16.70 0.26 16.66
N GLN A 131 -15.97 1.32 17.01
CA GLN A 131 -16.34 2.25 18.07
C GLN A 131 -17.17 3.44 17.55
N THR A 132 -17.27 3.60 16.22
CA THR A 132 -17.98 4.71 15.57
C THR A 132 -19.35 4.36 15.00
N VAL A 133 -19.66 3.07 14.88
CA VAL A 133 -20.94 2.57 14.35
C VAL A 133 -21.44 1.38 15.17
N PRO A 134 -22.78 1.17 15.24
CA PRO A 134 -23.34 -0.05 15.81
C PRO A 134 -22.86 -1.32 15.07
N PRO A 135 -22.79 -2.50 15.73
CA PRO A 135 -22.33 -3.75 15.13
C PRO A 135 -23.04 -4.12 13.81
N ARG A 136 -24.35 -3.88 13.73
CA ARG A 136 -25.19 -4.12 12.55
C ARG A 136 -24.84 -3.26 11.32
N MET A 137 -24.02 -2.22 11.48
CA MET A 137 -23.60 -1.30 10.41
C MET A 137 -22.12 -1.46 10.05
N LEU A 138 -21.41 -2.42 10.67
CA LEU A 138 -19.96 -2.59 10.47
C LEU A 138 -19.63 -2.98 9.04
N GLN A 139 -20.46 -3.80 8.41
CA GLN A 139 -20.24 -4.23 7.03
C GLN A 139 -20.32 -3.04 6.06
N GLU A 140 -21.37 -2.23 6.17
CA GLU A 140 -21.57 -1.04 5.35
C GLU A 140 -20.48 0.01 5.62
N ALA A 141 -20.09 0.20 6.89
CA ALA A 141 -19.02 1.11 7.28
C ALA A 141 -17.68 0.72 6.63
N ASN A 142 -17.33 -0.56 6.70
CA ASN A 142 -16.12 -1.09 6.06
C ASN A 142 -16.19 -1.01 4.53
N ALA A 143 -17.36 -1.28 3.94
CA ALA A 143 -17.56 -1.16 2.49
C ALA A 143 -17.35 0.27 2.01
N LEU A 144 -17.88 1.27 2.71
CA LEU A 144 -17.67 2.69 2.39
C LEU A 144 -16.20 3.07 2.49
N LEU A 145 -15.51 2.67 3.57
CA LEU A 145 -14.08 2.96 3.75
C LEU A 145 -13.22 2.33 2.65
N ARG A 146 -13.51 1.09 2.25
CA ARG A 146 -12.82 0.43 1.12
C ARG A 146 -13.08 1.14 -0.20
N LEU A 147 -14.34 1.49 -0.49
CA LEU A 147 -14.69 2.22 -1.71
C LEU A 147 -13.96 3.57 -1.78
N SER A 148 -13.89 4.30 -0.67
CA SER A 148 -13.13 5.54 -0.57
C SER A 148 -11.66 5.33 -0.86
N MET A 149 -11.03 4.32 -0.24
CA MET A 149 -9.62 4.00 -0.48
C MET A 149 -9.35 3.72 -1.96
N SER A 150 -10.12 2.83 -2.59
CA SER A 150 -9.96 2.51 -4.02
C SER A 150 -10.17 3.73 -4.92
N SER A 151 -11.22 4.52 -4.65
CA SER A 151 -11.53 5.73 -5.43
C SER A 151 -10.39 6.75 -5.31
N THR A 152 -9.91 6.97 -4.09
CA THR A 152 -8.83 7.90 -3.81
C THR A 152 -7.51 7.48 -4.45
N THR A 153 -7.17 6.20 -4.47
CA THR A 153 -5.96 5.73 -5.17
C THR A 153 -6.05 6.02 -6.68
N ILE A 154 -7.21 5.77 -7.30
CA ILE A 154 -7.43 6.02 -8.74
C ILE A 154 -7.35 7.50 -9.07
N PHE A 155 -8.17 8.31 -8.42
CA PHE A 155 -8.26 9.74 -8.72
C PHE A 155 -7.05 10.51 -8.21
N GLY A 156 -6.47 10.09 -7.08
CA GLY A 156 -5.33 10.75 -6.46
C GLY A 156 -4.04 10.62 -7.27
N ALA A 157 -3.80 9.46 -7.91
CA ALA A 157 -2.64 9.32 -8.81
C ALA A 157 -2.76 10.21 -10.05
N ALA A 158 -3.93 10.23 -10.69
CA ALA A 158 -4.19 11.11 -11.83
C ALA A 158 -4.09 12.59 -11.43
N LEU A 159 -4.73 12.97 -10.32
CA LEU A 159 -4.68 14.33 -9.78
C LEU A 159 -3.26 14.73 -9.40
N GLY A 160 -2.48 13.82 -8.81
CA GLY A 160 -1.09 14.07 -8.44
C GLY A 160 -0.21 14.36 -9.65
N GLY A 161 -0.32 13.56 -10.71
CA GLY A 161 0.37 13.83 -11.98
C GLY A 161 -0.01 15.18 -12.58
N ILE A 162 -1.29 15.54 -12.55
CA ILE A 162 -1.80 16.83 -13.06
C ILE A 162 -1.29 17.99 -12.21
N LEU A 163 -1.41 17.92 -10.88
CA LEU A 163 -0.97 18.99 -9.98
C LEU A 163 0.53 19.23 -10.11
N VAL A 164 1.34 18.17 -10.13
CA VAL A 164 2.79 18.29 -10.30
C VAL A 164 3.12 18.92 -11.65
N ALA A 165 2.46 18.52 -12.73
CA ALA A 165 2.70 19.09 -14.06
C ALA A 165 2.22 20.55 -14.18
N ALA A 166 1.12 20.92 -13.53
CA ALA A 166 0.49 22.23 -13.68
C ALA A 166 1.08 23.31 -12.74
N ILE A 167 1.35 22.94 -11.48
CA ILE A 167 1.76 23.88 -10.44
C ILE A 167 3.03 23.44 -9.69
N GLY A 168 3.64 22.32 -10.05
CA GLY A 168 4.91 21.85 -9.48
C GLY A 168 4.76 21.03 -8.20
N SER A 169 5.83 20.28 -7.89
CA SER A 169 5.87 19.32 -6.79
C SER A 169 5.74 19.95 -5.40
N GLY A 170 6.31 21.15 -5.18
CA GLY A 170 6.22 21.85 -3.89
C GLY A 170 4.77 22.19 -3.50
N TRP A 171 3.97 22.70 -4.44
CA TRP A 171 2.55 23.00 -4.21
C TRP A 171 1.69 21.74 -4.07
N ALA A 172 2.01 20.67 -4.80
CA ALA A 172 1.34 19.38 -4.65
C ALA A 172 1.58 18.77 -3.25
N LEU A 173 2.80 18.89 -2.70
CA LEU A 173 3.11 18.45 -1.33
C LEU A 173 2.53 19.39 -0.27
N ALA A 174 2.44 20.70 -0.55
CA ALA A 174 1.73 21.64 0.32
C ALA A 174 0.23 21.28 0.43
N PHE A 175 -0.39 20.88 -0.68
CA PHE A 175 -1.76 20.40 -0.68
C PHE A 175 -1.91 19.15 0.22
N ASP A 176 -1.02 18.16 0.09
CA ASP A 176 -1.01 16.99 0.98
C ASP A 176 -0.88 17.39 2.45
N ALA A 177 0.06 18.27 2.79
CA ALA A 177 0.25 18.79 4.15
C ALA A 177 -1.04 19.44 4.72
N LEU A 178 -1.75 20.22 3.91
CA LEU A 178 -3.04 20.79 4.30
C LEU A 178 -4.12 19.72 4.51
N THR A 179 -4.14 18.66 3.68
CA THR A 179 -5.08 17.55 3.88
C THR A 179 -4.83 16.81 5.20
N TYR A 180 -3.57 16.64 5.61
CA TYR A 180 -3.22 16.07 6.91
C TYR A 180 -3.75 16.92 8.07
N VAL A 181 -3.58 18.25 8.02
CA VAL A 181 -4.08 19.16 9.06
C VAL A 181 -5.61 19.14 9.11
N ALA A 182 -6.28 19.17 7.95
CA ALA A 182 -7.73 19.07 7.88
C ALA A 182 -8.23 17.72 8.42
N ALA A 183 -7.56 16.62 8.09
CA ALA A 183 -7.86 15.29 8.61
C ALA A 183 -7.66 15.22 10.12
N ALA A 184 -6.56 15.77 10.66
CA ALA A 184 -6.33 15.86 12.09
C ALA A 184 -7.46 16.61 12.81
N PHE A 185 -7.91 17.74 12.25
CA PHE A 185 -9.04 18.48 12.80
C PHE A 185 -10.33 17.65 12.82
N LEU A 186 -10.67 16.98 11.71
CA LEU A 186 -11.87 16.13 11.62
C LEU A 186 -11.81 14.96 12.60
N LEU A 187 -10.68 14.25 12.64
CA LEU A 187 -10.46 13.13 13.54
C LEU A 187 -10.46 13.58 15.01
N GLY A 188 -10.00 14.80 15.31
CA GLY A 188 -10.08 15.42 16.63
C GLY A 188 -11.51 15.69 17.13
N ARG A 189 -12.53 15.66 16.25
CA ARG A 189 -13.94 15.83 16.61
C ARG A 189 -14.66 14.54 17.00
N ILE A 190 -14.03 13.40 16.79
CA ILE A 190 -14.55 12.10 17.20
C ILE A 190 -14.62 12.07 18.74
N ALA A 191 -15.71 11.56 19.31
CA ALA A 191 -15.86 11.48 20.76
C ALA A 191 -16.18 10.04 21.17
N ILE A 192 -15.14 9.25 21.45
CA ILE A 192 -15.31 7.83 21.76
C ILE A 192 -14.89 7.53 23.21
N PRO A 193 -15.70 6.76 23.96
CA PRO A 193 -15.33 6.27 25.29
C PRO A 193 -14.01 5.50 25.25
N ARG A 194 -13.16 5.67 26.27
CA ARG A 194 -11.94 4.86 26.39
C ARG A 194 -12.30 3.37 26.36
N SER A 195 -11.78 2.65 25.37
CA SER A 195 -11.98 1.21 25.27
C SER A 195 -11.40 0.52 26.50
N ALA A 196 -12.15 -0.43 27.06
CA ALA A 196 -11.67 -1.28 28.14
C ALA A 196 -10.40 -2.00 27.68
N ARG A 197 -9.32 -1.82 28.45
CA ARG A 197 -8.03 -2.44 28.21
C ARG A 197 -8.20 -3.95 28.15
N ILE A 198 -7.91 -4.57 27.01
CA ILE A 198 -7.80 -6.04 26.96
C ILE A 198 -6.55 -6.40 27.79
N ALA A 199 -6.75 -7.17 28.85
CA ALA A 199 -5.69 -7.59 29.75
C ALA A 199 -4.69 -8.50 29.03
N GLY A 200 -3.42 -8.37 29.44
CA GLY A 200 -2.24 -8.87 28.75
C GLY A 200 -2.28 -10.35 28.37
N SER A 201 -2.13 -10.60 27.08
CA SER A 201 -1.47 -11.80 26.59
C SER A 201 0.06 -11.62 26.71
N ASN A 202 0.78 -12.71 26.91
CA ASN A 202 2.24 -12.69 26.84
C ASN A 202 2.65 -12.55 25.36
N MET A 203 2.85 -11.32 24.89
CA MET A 203 3.21 -10.97 23.50
C MET A 203 4.32 -11.88 22.92
N LEU A 204 5.33 -12.22 23.72
CA LEU A 204 6.43 -13.11 23.31
C LEU A 204 5.94 -14.54 23.03
N ALA A 205 5.03 -15.05 23.86
CA ALA A 205 4.40 -16.35 23.62
C ALA A 205 3.50 -16.32 22.37
N GLU A 206 2.75 -15.24 22.18
CA GLU A 206 1.89 -15.07 20.99
C GLU A 206 2.69 -15.00 19.69
N LEU A 207 3.80 -14.25 19.69
CA LEU A 207 4.74 -14.20 18.57
C LEU A 207 5.33 -15.58 18.29
N ARG A 208 5.80 -16.29 19.32
CA ARG A 208 6.35 -17.65 19.17
C ARG A 208 5.34 -18.62 18.59
N ASP A 209 4.09 -18.58 19.05
CA ASP A 209 3.01 -19.42 18.54
C ASP A 209 2.66 -19.09 17.09
N GLY A 210 2.61 -17.80 16.74
CA GLY A 210 2.40 -17.33 15.37
C GLY A 210 3.51 -17.79 14.43
N TRP A 211 4.77 -17.68 14.86
CA TRP A 211 5.93 -18.14 14.09
C TRP A 211 5.89 -19.65 13.85
N ARG A 212 5.54 -20.44 14.87
CA ARG A 212 5.42 -21.89 14.74
C ARG A 212 4.34 -22.28 13.72
N GLU A 213 3.21 -21.59 13.72
CA GLU A 213 2.13 -21.83 12.75
C GLU A 213 2.50 -21.36 11.33
N PHE A 214 3.21 -20.25 11.22
CA PHE A 214 3.73 -19.74 9.94
C PHE A 214 4.75 -20.70 9.32
N ALA A 215 5.75 -21.11 10.11
CA ALA A 215 6.85 -21.97 9.66
C ALA A 215 6.43 -23.42 9.39
N SER A 216 5.34 -23.91 10.02
CA SER A 216 4.83 -25.27 9.78
C SER A 216 4.20 -25.45 8.39
N ARG A 217 3.86 -24.35 7.70
CA ARG A 217 3.14 -24.36 6.42
C ARG A 217 4.07 -23.98 5.28
N ARG A 218 4.57 -24.98 4.55
CA ARG A 218 5.55 -24.77 3.47
C ARG A 218 5.06 -23.82 2.39
N TRP A 219 3.82 -23.96 1.94
CA TRP A 219 3.22 -23.08 0.92
C TRP A 219 3.20 -21.61 1.34
N LEU A 220 2.93 -21.34 2.62
CA LEU A 220 2.78 -20.01 3.16
C LEU A 220 4.12 -19.26 3.14
N TRP A 221 5.13 -19.79 3.82
CA TRP A 221 6.41 -19.08 3.89
C TRP A 221 7.11 -19.02 2.52
N THR A 222 6.92 -20.01 1.64
CA THR A 222 7.51 -19.97 0.29
C THR A 222 6.91 -18.84 -0.54
N ILE A 223 5.58 -18.65 -0.48
CA ILE A 223 4.92 -17.54 -1.16
C ILE A 223 5.36 -16.21 -0.56
N VAL A 224 5.41 -16.08 0.77
CA VAL A 224 5.82 -14.83 1.44
C VAL A 224 7.25 -14.42 1.08
N VAL A 225 8.19 -15.36 1.03
CA VAL A 225 9.57 -15.08 0.61
C VAL A 225 9.61 -14.63 -0.84
N ALA A 226 8.94 -15.34 -1.76
CA ALA A 226 8.86 -14.94 -3.17
C ALA A 226 8.23 -13.54 -3.32
N PHE A 227 7.15 -13.28 -2.59
CA PHE A 227 6.44 -12.01 -2.60
C PHE A 227 7.28 -10.85 -2.05
N GLY A 228 8.13 -11.11 -1.04
CA GLY A 228 9.10 -10.14 -0.56
C GLY A 228 10.04 -9.65 -1.67
N PHE A 229 10.63 -10.57 -2.45
CA PHE A 229 11.47 -10.20 -3.59
C PHE A 229 10.68 -9.52 -4.71
N MET A 230 9.47 -9.98 -4.99
CA MET A 230 8.59 -9.37 -5.99
C MET A 230 8.19 -7.94 -5.61
N ASN A 231 7.86 -7.69 -4.34
CA ASN A 231 7.58 -6.35 -3.82
C ASN A 231 8.81 -5.46 -3.90
N ALA A 232 10.00 -5.94 -3.53
CA ALA A 232 11.24 -5.19 -3.68
C ALA A 232 11.46 -4.76 -5.15
N ALA A 233 11.32 -5.71 -6.08
CA ALA A 233 11.47 -5.45 -7.51
C ALA A 233 10.40 -4.49 -8.05
N HIS A 234 9.13 -4.70 -7.68
CA HIS A 234 8.02 -3.86 -8.13
C HIS A 234 8.10 -2.44 -7.55
N SER A 235 8.41 -2.30 -6.25
CA SER A 235 8.56 -1.00 -5.60
C SER A 235 9.75 -0.23 -6.15
N GLY A 236 10.89 -0.88 -6.40
CA GLY A 236 12.03 -0.22 -7.03
C GLY A 236 11.71 0.23 -8.47
N ALA A 237 11.11 -0.66 -9.27
CA ALA A 237 10.77 -0.36 -10.65
C ALA A 237 9.68 0.71 -10.78
N SER A 238 8.53 0.55 -10.13
CA SER A 238 7.42 1.51 -10.22
C SER A 238 7.67 2.77 -9.40
N GLY A 239 8.38 2.68 -8.28
CA GLY A 239 8.61 3.81 -7.39
C GLY A 239 9.78 4.71 -7.82
N VAL A 240 10.83 4.13 -8.43
CA VAL A 240 12.05 4.86 -8.80
C VAL A 240 12.23 4.94 -10.31
N LEU A 241 12.26 3.81 -11.01
CA LEU A 241 12.53 3.79 -12.46
C LEU A 241 11.35 4.34 -13.27
N GLY A 242 10.11 4.08 -12.84
CA GLY A 242 8.89 4.60 -13.46
C GLY A 242 8.90 6.12 -13.60
N PRO A 243 9.01 6.89 -12.49
CA PRO A 243 9.14 8.34 -12.54
C PRO A 243 10.38 8.81 -13.32
N THR A 244 11.50 8.10 -13.19
CA THR A 244 12.76 8.44 -13.89
C THR A 244 12.58 8.38 -15.42
N ILE A 245 12.08 7.26 -15.93
CA ILE A 245 11.83 7.06 -17.37
C ILE A 245 10.69 7.97 -17.82
N ALA A 246 9.65 8.14 -17.00
CA ALA A 246 8.56 9.03 -17.36
C ALA A 246 9.02 10.47 -17.56
N ARG A 247 9.91 10.96 -16.68
CA ARG A 247 10.55 12.27 -16.80
C ARG A 247 11.43 12.38 -18.05
N ALA A 248 12.21 11.34 -18.36
CA ALA A 248 13.14 11.36 -19.48
C ALA A 248 12.46 11.20 -20.85
N GLU A 249 11.43 10.36 -20.95
CA GLU A 249 10.94 9.84 -22.24
C GLU A 249 9.43 9.97 -22.46
N LEU A 250 8.61 10.03 -21.40
CA LEU A 250 7.15 9.85 -21.52
C LEU A 250 6.33 11.12 -21.31
N GLY A 251 6.97 12.28 -21.09
CA GLY A 251 6.27 13.55 -20.84
C GLY A 251 6.03 13.86 -19.36
N GLY A 252 6.78 13.23 -18.45
CA GLY A 252 6.88 13.60 -17.05
C GLY A 252 5.74 13.11 -16.15
N ALA A 253 5.41 13.92 -15.14
CA ALA A 253 4.53 13.53 -14.04
C ALA A 253 3.11 13.21 -14.48
N ALA A 254 2.59 13.92 -15.49
CA ALA A 254 1.25 13.68 -16.01
C ALA A 254 1.13 12.27 -16.63
N ALA A 255 2.11 11.87 -17.45
CA ALA A 255 2.14 10.54 -18.06
C ALA A 255 2.27 9.43 -17.01
N TRP A 256 3.13 9.62 -16.01
CA TRP A 256 3.27 8.67 -14.92
C TRP A 256 2.00 8.55 -14.06
N GLY A 257 1.34 9.68 -13.77
CA GLY A 257 0.05 9.71 -13.09
C GLY A 257 -1.04 8.94 -13.83
N VAL A 258 -1.09 9.02 -15.17
CA VAL A 258 -2.01 8.22 -16.00
C VAL A 258 -1.73 6.73 -15.90
N ILE A 259 -0.45 6.32 -15.94
CA ILE A 259 -0.05 4.91 -15.81
C ILE A 259 -0.46 4.34 -14.45
N LEU A 260 -0.22 5.08 -13.36
CA LEU A 260 -0.62 4.68 -12.01
C LEU A 260 -2.15 4.66 -11.84
N ALA A 261 -2.87 5.63 -12.41
CA ALA A 261 -4.34 5.64 -12.41
C ALA A 261 -4.91 4.42 -13.15
N ALA A 262 -4.28 4.01 -14.26
CA ALA A 262 -4.65 2.80 -14.99
C ALA A 262 -4.43 1.53 -14.14
N GLN A 263 -3.30 1.45 -13.41
CA GLN A 263 -3.08 0.37 -12.44
C GLN A 263 -4.17 0.33 -11.37
N ALA A 264 -4.51 1.49 -10.83
CA ALA A 264 -5.54 1.60 -9.80
C ALA A 264 -6.93 1.18 -10.32
N ALA A 265 -7.27 1.52 -11.57
CA ALA A 265 -8.48 1.03 -12.24
C ALA A 265 -8.45 -0.50 -12.42
N GLY A 266 -7.26 -1.06 -12.67
CA GLY A 266 -7.01 -2.50 -12.67
C GLY A 266 -7.42 -3.20 -11.37
N PHE A 267 -7.16 -2.60 -10.20
CA PHE A 267 -7.62 -3.17 -8.92
C PHE A 267 -9.15 -3.31 -8.89
N VAL A 268 -9.88 -2.29 -9.33
CA VAL A 268 -11.35 -2.33 -9.37
C VAL A 268 -11.85 -3.41 -10.33
N LEU A 269 -11.27 -3.47 -11.53
CA LEU A 269 -11.62 -4.50 -12.51
C LEU A 269 -11.32 -5.91 -12.00
N GLY A 270 -10.19 -6.12 -11.33
CA GLY A 270 -9.86 -7.38 -10.67
C GLY A 270 -10.89 -7.78 -9.62
N GLY A 271 -11.30 -6.82 -8.77
CA GLY A 271 -12.35 -7.05 -7.77
C GLY A 271 -13.71 -7.41 -8.37
N LEU A 272 -14.08 -6.80 -9.51
CA LEU A 272 -15.29 -7.16 -10.25
C LEU A 272 -15.21 -8.57 -10.86
N LEU A 273 -14.05 -8.94 -11.44
CA LEU A 273 -13.83 -10.30 -11.97
C LEU A 273 -13.94 -11.36 -10.87
N MET A 274 -13.50 -11.04 -9.65
CA MET A 274 -13.59 -11.92 -8.49
C MET A 274 -15.03 -12.26 -8.06
N LEU A 275 -16.04 -11.49 -8.51
CA LEU A 275 -17.45 -11.83 -8.29
C LEU A 275 -17.89 -13.04 -9.14
N ALA A 276 -17.28 -13.21 -10.32
CA ALA A 276 -17.59 -14.29 -11.25
C ALA A 276 -16.63 -15.48 -11.11
N LEU A 277 -15.38 -15.25 -10.75
CA LEU A 277 -14.35 -16.29 -10.68
C LEU A 277 -14.51 -17.16 -9.43
N ARG A 278 -14.73 -18.47 -9.65
CA ARG A 278 -14.76 -19.47 -8.58
C ARG A 278 -13.85 -20.66 -8.91
N PRO A 279 -12.53 -20.45 -9.02
CA PRO A 279 -11.62 -21.53 -9.38
C PRO A 279 -11.58 -22.58 -8.28
N ARG A 280 -11.43 -23.86 -8.69
CA ARG A 280 -11.19 -24.97 -7.76
C ARG A 280 -9.82 -24.84 -7.06
N ARG A 281 -8.80 -24.37 -7.78
CA ARG A 281 -7.42 -24.22 -7.29
C ARG A 281 -7.09 -22.76 -7.05
N ILE A 282 -7.45 -22.26 -5.86
CA ILE A 282 -7.39 -20.85 -5.48
C ILE A 282 -5.96 -20.30 -5.60
N LEU A 283 -4.99 -20.95 -4.93
CA LEU A 283 -3.60 -20.48 -4.90
C LEU A 283 -2.91 -20.55 -6.27
N LEU A 284 -3.26 -21.54 -7.11
CA LEU A 284 -2.73 -21.63 -8.46
C LEU A 284 -3.12 -20.40 -9.29
N VAL A 285 -4.41 -20.03 -9.25
CA VAL A 285 -4.92 -18.85 -9.97
C VAL A 285 -4.33 -17.57 -9.39
N ALA A 286 -4.29 -17.46 -8.05
CA ALA A 286 -3.68 -16.32 -7.36
C ALA A 286 -2.22 -16.09 -7.80
N CYS A 287 -1.38 -17.12 -7.70
CA CYS A 287 0.03 -17.01 -8.06
C CYS A 287 0.21 -16.76 -9.56
N SER A 288 -0.60 -17.39 -10.43
CA SER A 288 -0.51 -17.18 -11.88
C SER A 288 -0.90 -15.76 -12.29
N ALA A 289 -1.83 -15.13 -11.56
CA ALA A 289 -2.24 -13.75 -11.80
C ALA A 289 -1.09 -12.75 -11.62
N MET A 290 -0.04 -13.10 -10.87
CA MET A 290 1.17 -12.26 -10.73
C MET A 290 1.96 -12.10 -12.03
N LEU A 291 1.77 -12.97 -13.02
CA LEU A 291 2.35 -12.78 -14.35
C LEU A 291 1.79 -11.53 -15.04
N LEU A 292 0.62 -11.04 -14.64
CA LEU A 292 0.03 -9.80 -15.17
C LEU A 292 0.80 -8.53 -14.76
N LEU A 293 1.76 -8.61 -13.83
CA LEU A 293 2.68 -7.50 -13.55
C LEU A 293 3.71 -7.29 -14.68
N LEU A 294 4.03 -8.34 -15.43
CA LEU A 294 5.10 -8.31 -16.44
C LEU A 294 4.80 -7.37 -17.62
N PRO A 295 3.61 -7.36 -18.25
CA PRO A 295 3.35 -6.52 -19.42
C PRO A 295 3.66 -5.05 -19.19
N GLY A 296 3.15 -4.43 -18.11
CA GLY A 296 3.41 -3.02 -17.83
C GLY A 296 4.89 -2.71 -17.62
N MET A 297 5.58 -3.59 -16.91
CA MET A 297 7.01 -3.44 -16.61
C MET A 297 7.90 -3.61 -17.85
N LEU A 298 7.60 -4.61 -18.69
CA LEU A 298 8.33 -4.87 -19.93
C LEU A 298 8.06 -3.79 -20.98
N LEU A 299 6.82 -3.30 -21.07
CA LEU A 299 6.46 -2.19 -21.96
C LEU A 299 7.16 -0.89 -21.56
N LEU A 300 7.30 -0.63 -20.26
CA LEU A 300 8.11 0.46 -19.75
C LEU A 300 9.60 0.26 -20.08
N ALA A 301 10.11 -0.98 -19.97
CA ALA A 301 11.50 -1.30 -20.29
C ALA A 301 11.86 -1.11 -21.77
N VAL A 302 10.91 -1.24 -22.70
CA VAL A 302 11.16 -1.00 -24.14
C VAL A 302 10.83 0.41 -24.60
N GLY A 303 10.40 1.31 -23.70
CA GLY A 303 10.01 2.67 -24.06
C GLY A 303 8.73 2.74 -24.90
N ALA A 304 7.74 1.88 -24.63
CA ALA A 304 6.48 1.88 -25.36
C ALA A 304 5.68 3.19 -25.12
N PRO A 305 4.72 3.54 -26.01
CA PRO A 305 3.87 4.71 -25.80
C PRO A 305 3.08 4.63 -24.48
N VAL A 306 2.83 5.79 -23.85
CA VAL A 306 2.15 5.91 -22.55
C VAL A 306 0.86 5.10 -22.47
N ALA A 307 0.01 5.15 -23.51
CA ALA A 307 -1.25 4.42 -23.53
C ALA A 307 -1.06 2.89 -23.45
N VAL A 308 0.00 2.37 -24.08
CA VAL A 308 0.31 0.93 -24.09
C VAL A 308 0.88 0.51 -22.72
N ILE A 309 1.78 1.32 -22.14
CA ILE A 309 2.29 1.10 -20.78
C ILE A 309 1.14 1.13 -19.76
N ALA A 310 0.24 2.11 -19.86
CA ALA A 310 -0.93 2.22 -18.99
C ALA A 310 -1.84 0.98 -19.08
N ALA A 311 -2.08 0.44 -20.28
CA ALA A 311 -2.82 -0.82 -20.43
C ALA A 311 -2.11 -2.01 -19.75
N GLY A 312 -0.77 -2.09 -19.85
CA GLY A 312 0.00 -3.10 -19.14
C GLY A 312 -0.05 -2.95 -17.61
N TYR A 313 -0.02 -1.72 -17.10
CA TYR A 313 -0.18 -1.45 -15.65
C TYR A 313 -1.61 -1.70 -15.16
N LEU A 314 -2.63 -1.48 -15.99
CA LEU A 314 -4.00 -1.90 -15.69
C LEU A 314 -4.09 -3.41 -15.48
N LEU A 315 -3.45 -4.21 -16.34
CA LEU A 315 -3.37 -5.66 -16.14
C LEU A 315 -2.62 -6.01 -14.85
N ALA A 316 -1.55 -5.28 -14.53
CA ALA A 316 -0.84 -5.46 -13.26
C ALA A 316 -1.76 -5.25 -12.06
N GLY A 317 -2.59 -4.20 -12.09
CA GLY A 317 -3.61 -3.96 -11.05
C GLY A 317 -4.61 -5.10 -10.92
N VAL A 318 -5.11 -5.63 -12.03
CA VAL A 318 -6.01 -6.80 -12.05
C VAL A 318 -5.34 -8.01 -11.38
N GLY A 319 -4.08 -8.28 -11.73
CA GLY A 319 -3.30 -9.39 -11.17
C GLY A 319 -3.09 -9.28 -9.66
N ILE A 320 -2.70 -8.09 -9.19
CA ILE A 320 -2.51 -7.80 -7.77
C ILE A 320 -3.80 -8.04 -6.97
N GLU A 321 -4.94 -7.54 -7.45
CA GLU A 321 -6.21 -7.71 -6.73
C GLU A 321 -6.66 -9.18 -6.69
N ILE A 322 -6.56 -9.90 -7.82
CA ILE A 322 -6.89 -11.33 -7.87
C ILE A 322 -6.05 -12.13 -6.87
N PHE A 323 -4.73 -11.85 -6.82
CA PHE A 323 -3.86 -12.47 -5.84
C PHE A 323 -4.29 -12.12 -4.42
N GLY A 324 -4.48 -10.84 -4.10
CA GLY A 324 -4.83 -10.39 -2.76
C GLY A 324 -6.09 -11.07 -2.21
N VAL A 325 -7.17 -11.10 -3.00
CA VAL A 325 -8.44 -11.73 -2.58
C VAL A 325 -8.29 -13.24 -2.37
N PHE A 326 -7.63 -13.93 -3.28
CA PHE A 326 -7.44 -15.39 -3.16
C PHE A 326 -6.40 -15.78 -2.10
N TRP A 327 -5.40 -14.93 -1.85
CA TRP A 327 -4.45 -15.07 -0.76
C TRP A 327 -5.16 -14.99 0.59
N ASP A 328 -5.95 -13.93 0.80
CA ASP A 328 -6.76 -13.75 2.00
C ASP A 328 -7.70 -14.92 2.24
N MET A 329 -8.40 -15.36 1.20
CA MET A 329 -9.29 -16.52 1.27
C MET A 329 -8.52 -17.80 1.64
N SER A 330 -7.32 -17.99 1.08
CA SER A 330 -6.50 -19.18 1.35
C SER A 330 -5.98 -19.20 2.79
N LEU A 331 -5.56 -18.05 3.32
CA LEU A 331 -5.18 -17.90 4.72
C LEU A 331 -6.37 -18.22 5.63
N GLN A 332 -7.53 -17.60 5.37
CA GLN A 332 -8.75 -17.78 6.15
C GLN A 332 -9.27 -19.22 6.15
N GLN A 333 -9.17 -19.94 5.03
CA GLN A 333 -9.66 -21.32 4.93
C GLN A 333 -8.71 -22.35 5.55
N ASN A 334 -7.41 -22.07 5.58
CA ASN A 334 -6.40 -23.06 5.94
C ASN A 334 -5.79 -22.82 7.32
N ILE A 335 -5.91 -21.62 7.89
CA ILE A 335 -5.34 -21.28 9.20
C ILE A 335 -6.46 -21.19 10.25
N PRO A 336 -6.28 -21.80 11.44
CA PRO A 336 -7.23 -21.65 12.54
C PRO A 336 -7.47 -20.18 12.90
N GLN A 337 -8.73 -19.81 13.14
CA GLN A 337 -9.15 -18.42 13.39
C GLN A 337 -8.37 -17.76 14.53
N GLU A 338 -8.06 -18.51 15.59
CA GLU A 338 -7.30 -18.06 16.76
C GLU A 338 -5.84 -17.67 16.44
N LYS A 339 -5.28 -18.23 15.36
CA LYS A 339 -3.88 -17.99 14.94
C LYS A 339 -3.78 -17.05 13.74
N LEU A 340 -4.89 -16.78 13.07
CA LEU A 340 -4.95 -16.07 11.79
C LEU A 340 -4.32 -14.68 11.85
N SER A 341 -4.62 -13.88 12.87
CA SER A 341 -4.06 -12.53 13.05
C SER A 341 -2.53 -12.53 13.22
N ARG A 342 -2.01 -13.53 13.93
CA ARG A 342 -0.57 -13.71 14.16
C ARG A 342 0.13 -14.12 12.86
N VAL A 343 -0.48 -15.01 12.09
CA VAL A 343 0.05 -15.40 10.77
C VAL A 343 0.03 -14.23 9.79
N TYR A 344 -1.04 -13.44 9.75
CA TYR A 344 -1.09 -12.20 8.95
C TYR A 344 0.04 -11.22 9.30
N SER A 345 0.43 -11.14 10.56
CA SER A 345 1.53 -10.27 10.99
C SER A 345 2.89 -10.71 10.41
N TYR A 346 3.15 -12.03 10.38
CA TYR A 346 4.35 -12.59 9.75
C TYR A 346 4.30 -12.53 8.23
N ASP A 347 3.13 -12.72 7.63
CA ASP A 347 2.89 -12.52 6.19
C ASP A 347 3.22 -11.08 5.78
N ALA A 348 2.63 -10.08 6.45
CA ALA A 348 2.87 -8.67 6.17
C ALA A 348 4.35 -8.29 6.37
N LEU A 349 4.97 -8.76 7.46
CA LEU A 349 6.38 -8.51 7.73
C LEU A 349 7.27 -9.09 6.61
N GLY A 350 7.12 -10.38 6.30
CA GLY A 350 7.93 -11.04 5.28
C GLY A 350 7.71 -10.48 3.87
N SER A 351 6.47 -10.11 3.56
CA SER A 351 6.11 -9.54 2.25
C SER A 351 6.64 -8.13 2.05
N PHE A 352 6.78 -7.31 3.10
CA PHE A 352 7.13 -5.89 2.96
C PHE A 352 8.54 -5.53 3.44
N VAL A 353 9.22 -6.38 4.21
CA VAL A 353 10.55 -6.07 4.77
C VAL A 353 11.62 -5.82 3.71
N LEU A 354 11.46 -6.39 2.50
CA LEU A 354 12.39 -6.20 1.40
C LEU A 354 12.10 -4.96 0.52
N ILE A 355 10.95 -4.29 0.70
CA ILE A 355 10.61 -3.09 -0.07
C ILE A 355 11.68 -2.00 0.04
N PRO A 356 12.16 -1.61 1.24
CA PRO A 356 13.16 -0.56 1.33
C PRO A 356 14.48 -0.95 0.67
N LEU A 357 14.85 -2.24 0.73
CA LEU A 357 16.04 -2.74 0.05
C LEU A 357 15.92 -2.59 -1.47
N GLY A 358 14.75 -2.92 -2.04
CA GLY A 358 14.47 -2.70 -3.46
C GLY A 358 14.59 -1.23 -3.86
N LEU A 359 14.06 -0.32 -3.03
CA LEU A 359 14.14 1.13 -3.27
C LEU A 359 15.58 1.66 -3.22
N VAL A 360 16.41 1.20 -2.27
CA VAL A 360 17.82 1.63 -2.18
C VAL A 360 18.67 1.06 -3.30
N VAL A 361 18.48 -0.21 -3.67
CA VAL A 361 19.36 -0.92 -4.61
C VAL A 361 19.08 -0.55 -6.07
N VAL A 362 17.82 -0.28 -6.43
CA VAL A 362 17.44 -0.08 -7.84
C VAL A 362 18.15 1.12 -8.49
N GLY A 363 18.39 2.19 -7.76
CA GLY A 363 19.05 3.40 -8.28
C GLY A 363 20.52 3.16 -8.67
N PRO A 364 21.38 2.66 -7.77
CA PRO A 364 22.74 2.28 -8.10
C PRO A 364 22.85 1.24 -9.22
N VAL A 365 21.95 0.26 -9.25
CA VAL A 365 21.91 -0.73 -10.34
C VAL A 365 21.57 -0.04 -11.67
N ALA A 366 20.57 0.83 -11.71
CA ALA A 366 20.22 1.58 -12.91
C ALA A 366 21.33 2.53 -13.36
N ALA A 367 22.11 3.10 -12.44
CA ALA A 367 23.30 3.88 -12.79
C ALA A 367 24.42 3.03 -13.41
N ALA A 368 24.53 1.75 -13.03
CA ALA A 368 25.58 0.84 -13.50
C ALA A 368 25.25 0.17 -14.84
N ILE A 369 24.01 -0.29 -15.03
CA ILE A 369 23.60 -1.08 -16.21
C ILE A 369 22.55 -0.41 -17.08
N GLY A 370 21.98 0.72 -16.66
CA GLY A 370 20.90 1.43 -17.36
C GLY A 370 19.51 1.18 -16.75
N PRO A 371 18.57 2.14 -16.85
CA PRO A 371 17.24 2.03 -16.27
C PRO A 371 16.38 0.96 -16.96
N HIS A 372 16.50 0.80 -18.28
CA HIS A 372 15.75 -0.19 -19.04
C HIS A 372 16.19 -1.62 -18.72
N GLU A 373 17.51 -1.86 -18.67
CA GLU A 373 18.13 -3.13 -18.31
C GLU A 373 17.77 -3.53 -16.87
N THR A 374 17.72 -2.54 -15.97
CA THR A 374 17.28 -2.77 -14.59
C THR A 374 15.80 -3.16 -14.51
N LEU A 375 14.94 -2.60 -15.38
CA LEU A 375 13.54 -3.05 -15.48
C LEU A 375 13.43 -4.48 -16.00
N TRP A 376 14.24 -4.88 -16.98
CA TRP A 376 14.30 -6.28 -17.43
C TRP A 376 14.72 -7.22 -16.29
N ALA A 377 15.73 -6.85 -15.51
CA ALA A 377 16.16 -7.62 -14.34
C ALA A 377 15.04 -7.72 -13.29
N ALA A 378 14.35 -6.62 -13.00
CA ALA A 378 13.24 -6.60 -12.05
C ALA A 378 12.03 -7.41 -12.56
N ALA A 379 11.75 -7.39 -13.87
CA ALA A 379 10.74 -8.26 -14.49
C ALA A 379 11.13 -9.74 -14.40
N ALA A 380 12.41 -10.07 -14.57
CA ALA A 380 12.92 -11.42 -14.37
C ALA A 380 12.73 -11.88 -12.91
N VAL A 381 12.98 -11.03 -11.92
CA VAL A 381 12.71 -11.33 -10.50
C VAL A 381 11.22 -11.64 -10.28
N ILE A 382 10.32 -10.85 -10.88
CA ILE A 382 8.87 -11.08 -10.77
C ILE A 382 8.46 -12.40 -11.44
N GLY A 383 8.97 -12.67 -12.64
CA GLY A 383 8.71 -13.91 -13.38
C GLY A 383 9.23 -15.14 -12.64
N LEU A 384 10.49 -15.13 -12.18
CA LEU A 384 11.11 -16.21 -11.43
C LEU A 384 10.43 -16.41 -10.07
N GLY A 385 10.08 -15.33 -9.38
CA GLY A 385 9.28 -15.38 -8.15
C GLY A 385 7.95 -16.09 -8.39
N THR A 386 7.24 -15.72 -9.44
CA THR A 386 5.98 -16.35 -9.84
C THR A 386 6.15 -17.84 -10.17
N LEU A 387 7.14 -18.20 -10.98
CA LEU A 387 7.43 -19.60 -11.32
C LEU A 387 7.82 -20.42 -10.08
N SER A 388 8.57 -19.83 -9.15
CA SER A 388 8.96 -20.50 -7.89
C SER A 388 7.75 -20.83 -7.03
N MET A 389 6.77 -19.93 -6.94
CA MET A 389 5.50 -20.18 -6.24
C MET A 389 4.71 -21.31 -6.91
N LEU A 390 4.64 -21.30 -8.24
CA LEU A 390 3.93 -22.32 -9.02
C LEU A 390 4.62 -23.70 -8.97
N ALA A 391 5.93 -23.76 -8.71
CA ALA A 391 6.65 -25.01 -8.53
C ALA A 391 6.25 -25.75 -7.23
N VAL A 392 5.77 -25.02 -6.22
CA VAL A 392 5.33 -25.60 -4.94
C VAL A 392 4.13 -26.52 -5.19
N ARG A 393 4.23 -27.78 -4.75
CA ARG A 393 3.17 -28.78 -4.94
C ARG A 393 1.85 -28.33 -4.31
N ASP A 394 1.92 -27.83 -3.09
CA ASP A 394 0.76 -27.35 -2.33
C ASP A 394 0.00 -26.24 -3.08
N VAL A 395 0.70 -25.32 -3.74
CA VAL A 395 0.06 -24.26 -4.56
C VAL A 395 -0.72 -24.85 -5.74
N ARG A 396 -0.23 -25.95 -6.32
CA ARG A 396 -0.87 -26.64 -7.45
C ARG A 396 -2.00 -27.57 -7.04
N THR A 397 -1.99 -28.07 -5.80
CA THR A 397 -2.92 -29.12 -5.34
C THR A 397 -3.91 -28.67 -4.27
N LEU A 398 -3.70 -27.52 -3.63
CA LEU A 398 -4.63 -26.98 -2.65
C LEU A 398 -5.94 -26.59 -3.35
N GLU A 399 -6.98 -27.35 -3.05
CA GLU A 399 -8.33 -27.09 -3.51
C GLU A 399 -9.09 -26.22 -2.52
N ARG A 400 -10.00 -25.41 -3.06
CA ARG A 400 -10.98 -24.66 -2.30
C ARG A 400 -11.75 -25.62 -1.41
N LYS A 401 -11.82 -25.34 -0.10
CA LYS A 401 -12.73 -26.06 0.79
C LYS A 401 -14.16 -25.82 0.33
N ALA A 402 -14.93 -26.89 0.13
CA ALA A 402 -16.35 -26.77 -0.12
C ALA A 402 -16.99 -26.05 1.07
N VAL A 403 -17.85 -25.07 0.80
CA VAL A 403 -18.75 -24.55 1.83
C VAL A 403 -19.74 -25.67 2.07
N GLU A 404 -19.61 -26.38 3.20
CA GLU A 404 -20.71 -27.23 3.64
C GLU A 404 -21.93 -26.32 3.76
N PRO A 405 -23.02 -26.58 3.01
CA PRO A 405 -24.25 -25.82 3.21
C PRO A 405 -24.61 -25.96 4.69
N ASP A 406 -24.89 -24.84 5.36
CA ASP A 406 -25.30 -24.83 6.77
C ASP A 406 -26.30 -25.97 6.98
N SER A 407 -25.85 -27.01 7.68
CA SER A 407 -26.74 -28.02 8.23
C SER A 407 -27.39 -27.41 9.46
N GLN A 408 -28.18 -26.34 9.25
CA GLN A 408 -29.04 -25.75 10.25
C GLN A 408 -30.39 -25.41 9.62
N LEU A 409 -31.31 -26.33 9.91
CA LEU A 409 -32.78 -26.30 9.85
C LEU A 409 -33.44 -26.78 8.55
#